data_AF-A0A1M5Q6J9-F1
#
_entry.id   AF-A0A1M5Q6J9-F1
#
_cell.length_a   1.000
_cell.length_b   1.000
_cell.length_c   1.000
_cell.angle_alpha   90.00
_cell.angle_beta   90.00
_cell.angle_gamma   90.00
#
_symmetry.space_group_name_H-M   'P 1'
#
loop_
_entity.id
_entity.type
_entity.pdbx_description
1 polymer ?
#
loop_
_entity_poly.entity_id
_entity_poly.type
_entity_poly.pdbx_seq_one_letter_code
_entity_poly.pdbx_strand_id
1 'polypeptide(L)'
;MDYDELKDDFTQAWYHELFRRLREDGYEIDLINNHRIYANIYSGDALVCQIDKDNELSGDWSGKVVKRIAEETAEYVFAHKTAPTINCIISGMQQMGYRKLLAFNDQILAVKKIREKGYQFATGYRTVLSLNHYILNKRYCDYSKACEDFAMRAGLVDQDKLLNEAELKVIYSGLTQLIRIDPPQVTFEELTAIGQVLNKINFSILPELNLRLSLTEANNHELEELEV
;
A
#
# COMPACT_ATOMS: atom_id res chain seq x y z
N MET A 1 -19.13 16.22 -20.65
CA MET A 1 -17.94 15.36 -20.62
C MET A 1 -18.43 14.01 -21.08
N ASP A 2 -17.90 13.58 -22.21
CA ASP A 2 -18.24 12.29 -22.80
C ASP A 2 -17.62 11.15 -21.97
N TYR A 3 -18.13 9.92 -22.11
CA TYR A 3 -17.61 8.75 -21.39
C TYR A 3 -16.13 8.51 -21.72
N ASP A 4 -15.75 8.66 -22.98
CA ASP A 4 -14.38 8.46 -23.44
C ASP A 4 -13.42 9.52 -22.86
N GLU A 5 -13.84 10.79 -22.77
CA GLU A 5 -13.05 11.85 -22.13
C GLU A 5 -12.81 11.57 -20.64
N LEU A 6 -13.82 11.03 -19.94
CA LEU A 6 -13.74 10.72 -18.51
C LEU A 6 -12.84 9.50 -18.27
N LYS A 7 -12.89 8.51 -19.16
CA LYS A 7 -12.01 7.35 -19.17
C LYS A 7 -10.56 7.76 -19.41
N ASP A 8 -10.31 8.66 -20.36
CA ASP A 8 -8.97 9.16 -20.66
C ASP A 8 -8.40 9.99 -19.51
N ASP A 9 -9.18 10.92 -18.94
CA ASP A 9 -8.78 11.72 -17.78
C ASP A 9 -8.50 10.86 -16.53
N PHE A 10 -9.25 9.77 -16.34
CA PHE A 10 -8.95 8.78 -15.30
C PHE A 10 -7.62 8.07 -15.58
N THR A 11 -7.46 7.52 -16.80
CA THR A 11 -6.31 6.71 -17.20
C THR A 11 -5.01 7.51 -17.08
N GLN A 12 -5.01 8.77 -17.53
CA GLN A 12 -3.85 9.66 -17.39
C GLN A 12 -3.54 9.97 -15.91
N ALA A 13 -4.55 10.20 -15.09
CA ALA A 13 -4.34 10.45 -13.66
C ALA A 13 -3.79 9.21 -12.94
N TRP A 14 -4.25 8.02 -13.33
CA TRP A 14 -3.76 6.74 -12.81
C TRP A 14 -2.30 6.51 -13.22
N TYR A 15 -1.94 6.65 -14.50
CA TYR A 15 -0.54 6.50 -14.94
C TYR A 15 0.42 7.44 -14.23
N HIS A 16 0.05 8.73 -14.12
CA HIS A 16 0.86 9.72 -13.43
C HIS A 16 1.14 9.31 -11.98
N GLU A 17 0.11 8.85 -11.27
CA GLU A 17 0.23 8.48 -9.87
C GLU A 17 0.93 7.13 -9.68
N LEU A 18 0.64 6.14 -10.53
CA LEU A 18 1.28 4.83 -10.51
C LEU A 18 2.79 4.96 -10.71
N PHE A 19 3.21 5.69 -11.75
CA PHE A 19 4.63 5.88 -12.03
C PHE A 19 5.33 6.74 -10.97
N ARG A 20 4.63 7.64 -10.29
CA ARG A 20 5.18 8.34 -9.13
C ARG A 20 5.49 7.35 -8.00
N ARG A 21 4.50 6.51 -7.62
CA ARG A 21 4.67 5.50 -6.56
C ARG A 21 5.76 4.49 -6.90
N LEU A 22 5.77 3.97 -8.12
CA LEU A 22 6.78 3.00 -8.54
C LEU A 22 8.19 3.59 -8.48
N ARG A 23 8.39 4.86 -8.85
CA ARG A 23 9.70 5.52 -8.69
C ARG A 23 10.10 5.71 -7.23
N GLU A 24 9.15 6.05 -6.36
CA GLU A 24 9.40 6.15 -4.92
C GLU A 24 9.79 4.80 -4.31
N ASP A 25 9.27 3.71 -4.85
CA ASP A 25 9.60 2.33 -4.45
C ASP A 25 10.86 1.79 -5.17
N GLY A 26 11.57 2.63 -5.94
CA GLY A 26 12.85 2.29 -6.58
C GLY A 26 12.75 1.59 -7.94
N TYR A 27 11.58 1.59 -8.59
CA TYR A 27 11.41 1.05 -9.93
C TYR A 27 11.71 2.09 -11.01
N GLU A 28 12.27 1.62 -12.11
CA GLU A 28 12.48 2.41 -13.33
C GLU A 28 11.36 2.15 -14.34
N ILE A 29 10.91 3.21 -15.02
CA ILE A 29 9.81 3.12 -16.00
C ILE A 29 10.30 3.60 -17.35
N ASP A 30 10.17 2.74 -18.35
CA ASP A 30 10.44 3.05 -19.75
C ASP A 30 9.14 3.10 -20.55
N LEU A 31 8.88 4.24 -21.20
CA LEU A 31 7.67 4.47 -21.98
C LEU A 31 7.91 4.10 -23.44
N ILE A 32 7.51 2.88 -23.81
CA ILE A 32 7.68 2.35 -25.16
C ILE A 32 6.58 2.85 -26.10
N ASN A 33 5.35 2.86 -25.60
CA ASN A 33 4.17 3.36 -26.30
C ASN A 33 3.97 2.78 -27.73
N ASN A 34 4.26 1.49 -27.94
CA ASN A 34 4.10 0.81 -29.24
C ASN A 34 2.72 0.14 -29.38
N HIS A 35 2.47 -0.62 -30.45
CA HIS A 35 1.16 -1.24 -30.72
C HIS A 35 0.66 -2.24 -29.67
N ARG A 36 1.53 -2.75 -28.80
CA ARG A 36 1.19 -3.77 -27.78
C ARG A 36 1.50 -3.31 -26.36
N ILE A 37 2.63 -2.66 -26.17
CA ILE A 37 3.19 -2.32 -24.87
C ILE A 37 3.14 -0.81 -24.70
N TYR A 38 2.56 -0.37 -23.59
CA TYR A 38 2.60 1.02 -23.16
C TYR A 38 3.89 1.33 -22.42
N ALA A 39 4.23 0.55 -21.38
CA ALA A 39 5.38 0.80 -20.53
C ALA A 39 6.04 -0.49 -20.05
N ASN A 40 7.36 -0.46 -19.91
CA ASN A 40 8.14 -1.47 -19.19
C ASN A 40 8.54 -0.94 -17.82
N ILE A 41 8.54 -1.82 -16.83
CA ILE A 41 8.89 -1.53 -15.44
C ILE A 41 10.06 -2.42 -15.05
N TYR A 42 11.13 -1.81 -14.55
CA TYR A 42 12.36 -2.48 -14.19
C TYR A 42 12.69 -2.30 -12.71
N SER A 43 13.41 -3.27 -12.15
CA SER A 43 14.08 -3.17 -10.86
C SER A 43 15.57 -3.44 -11.11
N GLY A 44 16.37 -2.37 -11.11
CA GLY A 44 17.70 -2.41 -11.72
C GLY A 44 17.63 -2.83 -13.19
N ASP A 45 18.48 -3.76 -13.61
CA ASP A 45 18.49 -4.26 -15.01
C ASP A 45 17.39 -5.28 -15.33
N ALA A 46 16.60 -5.71 -14.34
CA ALA A 46 15.61 -6.77 -14.51
C ALA A 46 14.23 -6.21 -14.89
N LEU A 47 13.68 -6.68 -16.02
CA LEU A 47 12.30 -6.41 -16.41
C LEU A 47 11.35 -7.18 -15.50
N VAL A 48 10.60 -6.48 -14.65
CA VAL A 48 9.69 -7.09 -13.66
C VAL A 48 8.23 -7.10 -14.11
N CYS A 49 7.81 -6.10 -14.88
CA CYS A 49 6.43 -5.95 -15.30
C CYS A 49 6.30 -5.13 -16.58
N GLN A 50 5.27 -5.41 -17.37
CA GLN A 50 4.88 -4.65 -18.55
C GLN A 50 3.42 -4.25 -18.42
N ILE A 51 3.12 -3.02 -18.84
CA ILE A 51 1.75 -2.52 -19.00
C ILE A 51 1.44 -2.49 -20.49
N ASP A 52 0.35 -3.13 -20.91
CA ASP A 52 -0.12 -3.08 -22.29
C ASP A 52 -1.01 -1.86 -22.58
N LYS A 53 -1.56 -1.78 -23.79
CA LYS A 53 -2.44 -0.68 -24.21
C LYS A 53 -3.84 -0.72 -23.60
N ASP A 54 -4.25 -1.88 -23.09
CA ASP A 54 -5.52 -2.08 -22.42
C ASP A 54 -5.40 -1.86 -20.89
N ASN A 55 -4.21 -1.44 -20.43
CA ASN A 55 -3.82 -1.22 -19.03
C ASN A 55 -3.69 -2.52 -18.23
N GLU A 56 -3.55 -3.67 -18.88
CA GLU A 56 -3.27 -4.93 -18.22
C GLU A 56 -1.79 -5.04 -17.86
N LEU A 57 -1.53 -5.54 -16.64
CA LEU A 57 -0.19 -5.77 -16.13
C LEU A 57 0.20 -7.24 -16.29
N SER A 58 1.33 -7.48 -16.95
CA SER A 58 1.94 -8.81 -17.08
C SER A 58 3.34 -8.82 -16.46
N GLY A 59 3.69 -9.86 -15.71
CA GLY A 59 4.96 -9.92 -14.99
C GLY A 59 5.12 -11.17 -14.14
N ASP A 60 6.28 -11.30 -13.51
CA ASP A 60 6.64 -12.44 -12.65
C ASP A 60 6.27 -12.20 -11.17
N TRP A 61 7.00 -12.78 -10.22
CA TRP A 61 6.76 -12.55 -8.79
C TRP A 61 6.88 -11.07 -8.40
N SER A 62 7.87 -10.36 -8.91
CA SER A 62 8.04 -8.92 -8.70
C SER A 62 6.90 -8.14 -9.36
N GLY A 63 6.40 -8.65 -10.49
CA GLY A 63 5.16 -8.18 -11.12
C GLY A 63 3.93 -8.22 -10.21
N LYS A 64 3.84 -9.11 -9.21
CA LYS A 64 2.72 -9.13 -8.25
C LYS A 64 2.72 -7.91 -7.32
N VAL A 65 3.90 -7.45 -6.90
CA VAL A 65 4.02 -6.24 -6.07
C VAL A 65 3.62 -5.01 -6.87
N VAL A 66 4.12 -4.89 -8.10
CA VAL A 66 3.74 -3.83 -9.04
C VAL A 66 2.23 -3.84 -9.29
N LYS A 67 1.65 -5.03 -9.51
CA LYS A 67 0.19 -5.18 -9.70
C LYS A 67 -0.60 -4.69 -8.49
N ARG A 68 -0.19 -5.05 -7.27
CA ARG A 68 -0.83 -4.54 -6.03
C ARG A 68 -0.77 -3.01 -5.97
N ILE A 69 0.40 -2.41 -6.23
CA ILE A 69 0.56 -0.95 -6.25
C ILE A 69 -0.38 -0.34 -7.30
N ALA A 70 -0.47 -0.94 -8.49
CA ALA A 70 -1.32 -0.49 -9.58
C ALA A 70 -2.82 -0.55 -9.23
N GLU A 71 -3.28 -1.63 -8.61
CA GLU A 71 -4.66 -1.84 -8.16
C GLU A 71 -5.04 -0.85 -7.05
N GLU A 72 -4.22 -0.72 -6.00
CA GLU A 72 -4.42 0.27 -4.94
C GLU A 72 -4.49 1.69 -5.52
N THR A 73 -3.59 2.00 -6.46
CA THR A 73 -3.55 3.31 -7.11
C THR A 73 -4.80 3.58 -7.93
N ALA A 74 -5.29 2.59 -8.67
CA ALA A 74 -6.54 2.72 -9.40
C ALA A 74 -7.72 2.98 -8.45
N GLU A 75 -7.79 2.25 -7.33
CA GLU A 75 -8.85 2.37 -6.33
C GLU A 75 -8.92 3.80 -5.77
N TYR A 76 -7.84 4.32 -5.19
CA TYR A 76 -7.92 5.63 -4.54
C TYR A 76 -7.96 6.80 -5.54
N VAL A 77 -7.39 6.66 -6.75
CA VAL A 77 -7.51 7.69 -7.81
C VAL A 77 -8.96 7.77 -8.26
N PHE A 78 -9.60 6.62 -8.50
CA PHE A 78 -11.00 6.54 -8.87
C PHE A 78 -11.88 7.12 -7.77
N ALA A 79 -11.68 6.66 -6.54
CA ALA A 79 -12.46 7.09 -5.40
C ALA A 79 -12.28 8.59 -5.12
N HIS A 80 -11.07 9.16 -5.26
CA HIS A 80 -10.89 10.62 -5.16
C HIS A 80 -11.67 11.38 -6.25
N LYS A 81 -11.66 10.92 -7.51
CA LYS A 81 -12.36 11.64 -8.60
C LYS A 81 -13.87 11.65 -8.40
N THR A 82 -14.44 10.56 -7.90
CA THR A 82 -15.90 10.38 -7.75
C THR A 82 -16.43 10.81 -6.38
N ALA A 83 -15.59 10.84 -5.35
CA ALA A 83 -16.00 11.16 -3.99
C ALA A 83 -16.44 12.63 -3.81
N PRO A 84 -17.45 12.90 -2.95
CA PRO A 84 -17.84 14.25 -2.60
C PRO A 84 -16.77 14.95 -1.76
N THR A 85 -16.68 16.26 -1.91
CA THR A 85 -15.85 17.12 -1.04
C THR A 85 -16.40 17.14 0.38
N ILE A 86 -15.49 17.32 1.34
CA ILE A 86 -15.85 17.47 2.76
C ILE A 86 -15.30 18.78 3.31
N ASN A 87 -16.00 19.29 4.32
CA ASN A 87 -15.43 20.31 5.20
C ASN A 87 -14.69 19.60 6.31
N CYS A 88 -13.43 19.96 6.53
CA CYS A 88 -12.65 19.30 7.55
C CYS A 88 -11.71 20.25 8.28
N ILE A 89 -11.50 19.98 9.56
CA ILE A 89 -10.60 20.73 10.42
C ILE A 89 -9.42 19.83 10.75
N ILE A 90 -8.21 20.36 10.60
CA ILE A 90 -6.96 19.74 11.06
C ILE A 90 -6.29 20.75 12.00
N SER A 91 -6.00 20.33 13.23
CA SER A 91 -5.35 21.18 14.24
C SER A 91 -6.02 22.56 14.41
N GLY A 92 -7.35 22.60 14.43
CA GLY A 92 -8.14 23.83 14.58
C GLY A 92 -8.25 24.70 13.32
N MET A 93 -7.62 24.32 12.21
CA MET A 93 -7.67 25.05 10.95
C MET A 93 -8.55 24.34 9.91
N GLN A 94 -9.44 25.10 9.27
CA GLN A 94 -10.24 24.61 8.15
C GLN A 94 -9.35 24.23 6.97
N GLN A 95 -9.56 23.03 6.44
CA GLN A 95 -8.80 22.46 5.33
C GLN A 95 -9.71 22.26 4.13
N MET A 96 -9.22 22.67 2.96
CA MET A 96 -9.90 22.53 1.68
C MET A 96 -9.28 21.40 0.84
N GLY A 97 -10.08 20.83 -0.05
CA GLY A 97 -9.64 19.85 -1.06
C GLY A 97 -9.66 18.39 -0.62
N TYR A 98 -10.09 18.10 0.61
CA TYR A 98 -10.35 16.72 1.02
C TYR A 98 -11.67 16.21 0.46
N ARG A 99 -11.69 14.92 0.13
CA ARG A 99 -12.86 14.17 -0.34
C ARG A 99 -13.07 12.93 0.51
N LYS A 100 -14.32 12.54 0.71
CA LYS A 100 -14.71 11.39 1.54
C LYS A 100 -14.58 10.09 0.77
N LEU A 101 -13.58 9.27 1.10
CA LEU A 101 -13.44 7.93 0.53
C LEU A 101 -14.40 6.95 1.20
N LEU A 102 -14.30 6.82 2.52
CA LEU A 102 -15.10 5.88 3.31
C LEU A 102 -15.60 6.56 4.58
N ALA A 103 -16.77 6.15 5.07
CA ALA A 103 -17.26 6.57 6.37
C ALA A 103 -18.07 5.45 7.04
N PHE A 104 -17.75 5.15 8.29
CA PHE A 104 -18.40 4.11 9.09
C PHE A 104 -18.23 4.41 10.58
N ASN A 105 -19.27 4.18 11.41
CA ASN A 105 -19.25 4.42 12.86
C ASN A 105 -18.63 5.77 13.25
N ASP A 106 -19.11 6.84 12.62
CA ASP A 106 -18.58 8.21 12.74
C ASP A 106 -17.10 8.40 12.39
N GLN A 107 -16.36 7.35 12.03
CA GLN A 107 -15.02 7.48 11.46
C GLN A 107 -15.10 7.77 9.97
N ILE A 108 -14.07 8.45 9.47
CA ILE A 108 -13.90 8.78 8.05
C ILE A 108 -12.47 8.46 7.59
N LEU A 109 -12.37 7.96 6.36
CA LEU A 109 -11.16 8.02 5.55
C LEU A 109 -11.37 9.07 4.47
N ALA A 110 -10.50 10.08 4.46
CA ALA A 110 -10.52 11.16 3.50
C ALA A 110 -9.22 11.19 2.71
N VAL A 111 -9.29 11.79 1.52
CA VAL A 111 -8.13 11.93 0.64
C VAL A 111 -8.09 13.32 0.03
N LYS A 112 -6.88 13.85 -0.15
CA LYS A 112 -6.61 15.10 -0.85
C LYS A 112 -5.48 14.87 -1.85
N LYS A 113 -5.70 15.25 -3.12
CA LYS A 113 -4.61 15.34 -4.09
C LYS A 113 -3.72 16.55 -3.76
N ILE A 114 -2.44 16.32 -3.58
CA ILE A 114 -1.41 17.35 -3.41
C ILE A 114 -0.65 17.46 -4.74
N ARG A 115 -0.54 18.67 -5.28
CA ARG A 115 0.23 18.90 -6.51
C ARG A 115 1.65 18.36 -6.33
N GLU A 116 2.12 17.61 -7.33
CA GLU A 116 3.47 17.01 -7.40
C GLU A 116 3.81 15.95 -6.32
N LYS A 117 3.07 15.90 -5.21
CA LYS A 117 3.27 14.95 -4.10
C LYS A 117 2.27 13.79 -4.06
N GLY A 118 1.45 13.64 -5.10
CA GLY A 118 0.45 12.59 -5.20
C GLY A 118 -0.75 12.80 -4.27
N TYR A 119 -1.06 11.82 -3.45
CA TYR A 119 -2.26 11.80 -2.61
C TYR A 119 -1.89 11.75 -1.12
N GLN A 120 -2.59 12.55 -0.33
CA GLN A 120 -2.51 12.51 1.13
C GLN A 120 -3.82 11.98 1.67
N PHE A 121 -3.73 10.93 2.47
CA PHE A 121 -4.85 10.31 3.15
C PHE A 121 -4.94 10.84 4.57
N ALA A 122 -6.14 10.86 5.12
CA ALA A 122 -6.35 11.26 6.49
C ALA A 122 -7.53 10.52 7.10
N THR A 123 -7.37 10.11 8.35
CA THR A 123 -8.43 9.49 9.13
C THR A 123 -8.91 10.45 10.20
N GLY A 124 -10.19 10.32 10.55
CA GLY A 124 -10.83 11.25 11.47
C GLY A 124 -12.19 10.79 11.89
N TYR A 125 -12.98 11.72 12.41
CA TYR A 125 -14.35 11.46 12.81
C TYR A 125 -15.29 12.61 12.45
N ARG A 126 -16.57 12.29 12.30
CA ARG A 126 -17.65 13.23 12.03
C ARG A 126 -17.98 14.02 13.28
N THR A 127 -18.20 15.32 13.15
CA THR A 127 -18.70 16.14 14.26
C THR A 127 -20.23 16.04 14.34
N VAL A 128 -20.77 15.91 15.56
CA VAL A 128 -22.21 15.69 15.82
C VAL A 128 -23.11 16.80 15.24
N LEU A 129 -22.53 17.96 14.91
CA LEU A 129 -23.26 19.16 14.53
C LEU A 129 -23.54 19.29 13.02
N SER A 130 -22.96 18.44 12.15
CA SER A 130 -23.33 18.47 10.72
C SER A 130 -22.86 17.23 9.94
N LEU A 131 -23.66 16.82 8.94
CA LEU A 131 -23.42 15.63 8.12
C LEU A 131 -22.11 15.67 7.27
N ASN A 132 -21.51 16.85 7.11
CA ASN A 132 -20.34 17.07 6.22
C ASN A 132 -19.13 17.75 6.88
N HIS A 133 -19.12 17.94 8.21
CA HIS A 133 -17.92 18.43 8.91
C HIS A 133 -17.22 17.31 9.67
N TYR A 134 -15.90 17.23 9.44
CA TYR A 134 -15.05 16.19 10.01
C TYR A 134 -13.84 16.82 10.71
N ILE A 135 -13.36 16.17 11.76
CA ILE A 135 -12.07 16.46 12.36
C ILE A 135 -11.12 15.35 11.93
N LEU A 136 -10.08 15.70 11.17
CA LEU A 136 -9.07 14.74 10.70
C LEU A 136 -7.86 14.80 11.64
N ASN A 137 -7.52 13.65 12.22
CA ASN A 137 -6.54 13.55 13.31
C ASN A 137 -5.19 13.05 12.83
N LYS A 138 -5.18 12.06 11.95
CA LYS A 138 -3.95 11.43 11.44
C LYS A 138 -3.88 11.58 9.92
N ARG A 139 -2.66 11.74 9.41
CA ARG A 139 -2.37 11.88 7.98
C ARG A 139 -1.37 10.84 7.55
N TYR A 140 -1.52 10.35 6.34
CA TYR A 140 -0.71 9.29 5.76
C TYR A 140 -0.37 9.63 4.31
N CYS A 141 0.83 9.25 3.90
CA CYS A 141 1.20 9.19 2.47
C CYS A 141 0.89 7.80 1.87
N ASP A 142 0.78 6.78 2.72
CA ASP A 142 0.50 5.39 2.35
C ASP A 142 -1.01 5.11 2.49
N TYR A 143 -1.62 4.66 1.40
CA TYR A 143 -3.05 4.36 1.34
C TYR A 143 -3.44 3.19 2.25
N SER A 144 -2.66 2.11 2.23
CA SER A 144 -2.93 0.89 2.98
C SER A 144 -2.86 1.14 4.48
N LYS A 145 -1.87 1.91 4.94
CA LYS A 145 -1.79 2.36 6.34
C LYS A 145 -2.99 3.20 6.77
N ALA A 146 -3.51 4.04 5.87
CA ALA A 146 -4.70 4.85 6.16
C ALA A 146 -5.97 3.98 6.24
N CYS A 147 -6.09 2.98 5.37
CA CYS A 147 -7.18 2.00 5.39
C CYS A 147 -7.16 1.15 6.67
N GLU A 148 -5.98 0.69 7.09
CA GLU A 148 -5.81 -0.06 8.35
C GLU A 148 -6.22 0.78 9.57
N ASP A 149 -5.71 2.01 9.70
CA ASP A 149 -6.09 2.89 10.81
C ASP A 149 -7.59 3.24 10.77
N PHE A 150 -8.16 3.44 9.58
CA PHE A 150 -9.61 3.61 9.44
C PHE A 150 -10.38 2.38 9.92
N ALA A 151 -10.03 1.19 9.44
CA ALA A 151 -10.71 -0.05 9.76
C ALA A 151 -10.67 -0.36 11.27
N MET A 152 -9.50 -0.14 11.89
CA MET A 152 -9.29 -0.31 13.33
C MET A 152 -10.14 0.67 14.14
N ARG A 153 -10.13 1.96 13.79
CA ARG A 153 -10.90 2.99 14.51
C ARG A 153 -12.40 2.85 14.30
N ALA A 154 -12.82 2.36 13.13
CA ALA A 154 -14.21 2.18 12.76
C ALA A 154 -14.83 0.92 13.38
N GLY A 155 -14.02 0.06 14.01
CA GLY A 155 -14.44 -1.21 14.59
C GLY A 155 -14.76 -2.27 13.52
N LEU A 156 -14.18 -2.12 12.32
CA LEU A 156 -14.30 -3.12 11.25
C LEU A 156 -13.38 -4.32 11.48
N VAL A 157 -12.35 -4.13 12.31
CA VAL A 157 -11.40 -5.18 12.69
C VAL A 157 -11.41 -5.35 14.20
N ASP A 158 -11.52 -6.61 14.62
CA ASP A 158 -11.42 -7.01 16.02
C ASP A 158 -9.94 -7.11 16.40
N GLN A 159 -9.44 -6.10 17.11
CA GLN A 159 -8.02 -5.97 17.44
C GLN A 159 -7.52 -7.15 18.27
N ASP A 160 -8.38 -7.69 19.13
CA ASP A 160 -8.06 -8.83 20.01
C ASP A 160 -7.87 -10.14 19.21
N LYS A 161 -8.26 -10.15 17.93
CA LYS A 161 -8.05 -11.28 17.00
C LYS A 161 -6.86 -11.07 16.05
N LEU A 162 -6.21 -9.91 16.08
CA LEU A 162 -5.03 -9.64 15.26
C LEU A 162 -3.76 -10.07 15.98
N LEU A 163 -2.88 -10.75 15.26
CA LEU A 163 -1.51 -11.01 15.71
C LEU A 163 -0.62 -9.83 15.35
N ASN A 164 0.09 -9.29 16.33
CA ASN A 164 1.08 -8.24 16.09
C ASN A 164 2.41 -8.82 15.58
N GLU A 165 3.30 -7.95 15.10
CA GLU A 165 4.60 -8.37 14.53
C GLU A 165 5.44 -9.22 15.51
N ALA A 166 5.43 -8.89 16.79
CA ALA A 166 6.18 -9.64 17.80
C ALA A 166 5.59 -11.05 18.01
N GLU A 167 4.26 -11.16 18.06
CA GLU A 167 3.56 -12.44 18.12
C GLU A 167 3.81 -13.29 16.88
N LEU A 168 3.77 -12.68 15.69
CA LEU A 168 4.10 -13.37 14.44
C LEU A 168 5.54 -13.88 14.40
N LYS A 169 6.52 -13.13 14.96
CA LYS A 169 7.92 -13.58 15.08
C LYS A 169 8.07 -14.75 16.05
N VAL A 170 7.34 -14.74 17.16
CA VAL A 170 7.31 -15.87 18.10
C VAL A 170 6.77 -17.11 17.39
N ILE A 171 5.66 -16.98 16.67
CA ILE A 171 5.08 -18.09 15.88
C ILE A 171 6.08 -18.56 14.82
N TYR A 172 6.67 -17.65 14.06
CA TYR A 172 7.65 -17.97 13.01
C TYR A 172 8.84 -18.77 13.54
N SER A 173 9.45 -18.28 14.63
CA SER A 173 10.62 -18.92 15.24
C SER A 173 10.27 -20.29 15.82
N GLY A 174 9.13 -20.42 16.51
CA GLY A 174 8.66 -21.69 17.05
C GLY A 174 8.38 -22.74 15.96
N LEU A 175 7.68 -22.34 14.90
CA LEU A 175 7.40 -23.23 13.75
C LEU A 175 8.67 -23.65 12.99
N THR A 176 9.62 -22.73 12.84
CA THR A 176 10.93 -23.05 12.23
C THR A 176 11.73 -24.03 13.07
N GLN A 177 11.71 -23.89 14.40
CA GLN A 177 12.36 -24.83 15.32
C GLN A 177 11.70 -26.20 15.28
N LEU A 178 10.36 -26.25 15.24
CA LEU A 178 9.60 -27.49 15.16
C LEU A 178 10.01 -28.32 13.93
N ILE A 179 10.15 -27.69 12.76
CA ILE A 179 10.62 -28.38 11.54
C ILE A 179 12.05 -28.91 11.69
N ARG A 180 12.94 -28.17 12.37
CA ARG A 180 14.36 -28.56 12.51
C ARG A 180 14.58 -29.78 13.40
N ILE A 181 13.68 -30.03 14.35
CA ILE A 181 13.85 -31.09 15.37
C ILE A 181 13.25 -32.44 14.89
N ASP A 182 12.65 -32.47 13.70
CA ASP A 182 12.03 -33.65 13.07
C ASP A 182 11.23 -34.51 14.07
N PRO A 183 10.17 -33.94 14.70
CA PRO A 183 9.50 -34.61 15.79
C PRO A 183 8.73 -35.82 15.24
N PRO A 184 8.85 -37.01 15.86
CA PRO A 184 8.27 -38.26 15.34
C PRO A 184 6.73 -38.30 15.28
N GLN A 185 6.05 -37.19 15.61
CA GLN A 185 4.59 -37.07 15.67
C GLN A 185 4.03 -36.01 14.70
N VAL A 186 4.87 -35.38 13.86
CA VAL A 186 4.38 -34.42 12.86
C VAL A 186 4.06 -35.15 11.57
N THR A 187 2.80 -35.14 11.19
CA THR A 187 2.31 -35.71 9.93
C THR A 187 2.70 -34.84 8.73
N PHE A 188 2.66 -35.42 7.53
CA PHE A 188 2.89 -34.68 6.29
C PHE A 188 1.90 -33.52 6.08
N GLU A 189 0.64 -33.70 6.50
CA GLU A 189 -0.38 -32.65 6.46
C GLU A 189 -0.04 -31.48 7.38
N GLU A 190 0.43 -31.77 8.59
CA GLU A 190 0.90 -30.74 9.53
C GLU A 190 2.13 -30.01 8.99
N LEU A 191 3.11 -30.70 8.40
CA LEU A 191 4.26 -30.06 7.75
C LEU A 191 3.81 -29.10 6.63
N THR A 192 2.81 -29.51 5.84
CA THR A 192 2.24 -28.67 4.77
C THR A 192 1.56 -27.44 5.34
N ALA A 193 0.76 -27.59 6.40
CA ALA A 193 0.10 -26.48 7.07
C ALA A 193 1.11 -25.51 7.69
N ILE A 194 2.16 -26.01 8.34
CA ILE A 194 3.26 -25.21 8.90
C ILE A 194 3.93 -24.40 7.78
N GLY A 195 4.25 -25.04 6.65
CA GLY A 195 4.83 -24.37 5.49
C GLY A 195 3.94 -23.23 4.96
N GLN A 196 2.62 -23.44 4.91
CA GLN A 196 1.67 -22.40 4.52
C GLN A 196 1.63 -21.23 5.52
N VAL A 197 1.66 -21.50 6.82
CA VAL A 197 1.69 -20.45 7.86
C VAL A 197 2.99 -19.66 7.76
N LEU A 198 4.15 -20.32 7.66
CA LEU A 198 5.44 -19.65 7.49
C LEU A 198 5.47 -18.79 6.23
N ASN A 199 4.91 -19.27 5.12
CA ASN A 199 4.80 -18.51 3.88
C ASN A 199 3.90 -17.27 4.03
N LYS A 200 2.77 -17.38 4.73
CA LYS A 200 1.90 -16.24 5.02
C LYS A 200 2.61 -15.20 5.90
N ILE A 201 3.27 -15.65 6.97
CA ILE A 201 4.02 -14.76 7.88
C ILE A 201 5.16 -14.07 7.13
N ASN A 202 5.92 -14.81 6.32
CA ASN A 202 6.93 -14.23 5.44
C ASN A 202 6.30 -13.17 4.55
N PHE A 203 5.20 -13.47 3.85
CA PHE A 203 4.54 -12.50 2.96
C PHE A 203 4.09 -11.23 3.70
N SER A 204 3.62 -11.35 4.93
CA SER A 204 3.20 -10.22 5.76
C SER A 204 4.37 -9.40 6.31
N ILE A 205 5.52 -10.02 6.63
CA ILE A 205 6.70 -9.37 7.26
C ILE A 205 7.77 -8.94 6.23
N LEU A 206 7.78 -9.53 5.03
CA LEU A 206 8.76 -9.24 3.98
C LEU A 206 8.91 -7.74 3.63
N PRO A 207 7.86 -6.89 3.65
CA PRO A 207 8.03 -5.45 3.46
C PRO A 207 8.97 -4.82 4.50
N GLU A 208 8.90 -5.23 5.77
CA GLU A 208 9.78 -4.72 6.82
C GLU A 208 11.19 -5.33 6.79
N LEU A 209 11.34 -6.57 6.31
CA LEU A 209 12.67 -7.17 6.13
C LEU A 209 13.46 -6.46 5.03
N ASN A 210 12.83 -6.10 3.91
CA ASN A 210 13.47 -5.27 2.88
C ASN A 210 13.82 -3.87 3.43
N LEU A 211 12.96 -3.29 4.27
CA LEU A 211 13.20 -1.99 4.89
C LEU A 211 14.33 -2.04 5.93
N ARG A 212 14.46 -3.15 6.68
CA ARG A 212 15.59 -3.36 7.58
C ARG A 212 16.88 -3.66 6.83
N LEU A 213 16.83 -4.42 5.74
CA LEU A 213 17.99 -4.68 4.89
C LEU A 213 18.51 -3.37 4.28
N SER A 214 17.63 -2.53 3.73
CA SER A 214 18.03 -1.23 3.19
C SER A 214 18.55 -0.25 4.26
N LEU A 215 17.98 -0.26 5.47
CA LEU A 215 18.49 0.53 6.60
C LEU A 215 19.84 0.00 7.12
N THR A 216 20.06 -1.32 7.07
CA THR A 216 21.33 -1.94 7.48
C THR A 216 22.42 -1.69 6.45
N GLU A 217 22.07 -1.75 5.16
CA GLU A 217 22.97 -1.39 4.04
C GLU A 217 23.34 0.10 4.06
N ALA A 218 22.39 0.99 4.35
CA ALA A 218 22.66 2.42 4.51
C ALA A 218 23.57 2.72 5.72
N ASN A 219 23.33 2.08 6.86
CA ASN A 219 24.16 2.24 8.06
C ASN A 219 25.57 1.67 7.88
N ASN A 220 25.73 0.60 7.10
CA ASN A 220 27.04 0.03 6.80
C ASN A 220 27.84 0.94 5.85
N HIS A 221 27.17 1.62 4.91
CA HIS A 221 27.83 2.60 4.02
C HIS A 221 28.29 3.87 4.76
N GLU A 222 27.53 4.36 5.76
CA GLU A 222 27.96 5.50 6.59
C GLU A 222 29.13 5.16 7.53
N LEU A 223 29.28 3.90 7.94
CA LEU A 223 30.40 3.44 8.76
C LEU A 223 31.70 3.28 7.94
N GLU A 224 31.60 2.89 6.68
CA GLU A 224 32.77 2.79 5.77
C GLU A 224 33.31 4.15 5.33
N GLU A 225 32.48 5.20 5.25
CA GLU A 225 32.92 6.57 4.94
C GLU A 225 33.60 7.31 6.11
N LEU A 226 33.47 6.80 7.34
CA LEU A 226 34.11 7.35 8.54
C LEU A 226 35.48 6.71 8.86
N GLU A 227 35.88 5.66 8.13
CA GLU A 227 37.17 4.98 8.28
C GLU A 227 38.25 5.40 7.26
N VAL A 228 38.07 6.53 6.56
CA VAL A 228 39.08 7.11 5.63
C VAL A 228 39.69 8.41 6.15
#